data_AF-A0A108F6A7-F1
#
_entry.id   AF-A0A108F6A7-F1
#
_cell.length_a   1.000
_cell.length_b   1.000
_cell.length_c   1.000
_cell.angle_alpha   90.00
_cell.angle_beta   90.00
_cell.angle_gamma   90.00
#
_symmetry.space_group_name_H-M   'P 1'
#
loop_
_entity.id
_entity.type
_entity.pdbx_description
1 polymer ?
#
loop_
_entity_poly.entity_id
_entity_poly.type
_entity_poly.pdbx_seq_one_letter_code
_entity_poly.pdbx_strand_id
1 'polypeptide(L)' 'MKKSKFTEEQIAYALKQAELGTKVEEICRKLGISEATF' A
#
# COMPACT_ATOMS: atom_id res chain seq x y z
N MET A 1 -11.10 12.01 -16.08
CA MET A 1 -10.01 11.71 -15.13
C MET A 1 -9.68 10.23 -15.25
N LYS A 2 -8.41 9.85 -15.45
CA LYS A 2 -8.03 8.42 -15.41
C LYS A 2 -8.31 7.92 -13.99
N LYS A 3 -9.07 6.84 -13.85
CA LYS A 3 -9.30 6.21 -12.54
C LYS A 3 -7.94 5.79 -11.97
N SER A 4 -7.75 5.99 -10.67
CA SER A 4 -6.59 5.45 -9.96
C SER A 4 -6.55 3.94 -10.17
N LYS A 5 -5.34 3.38 -10.29
CA LYS A 5 -5.14 1.92 -10.33
C LYS A 5 -5.37 1.27 -8.97
N PHE A 6 -5.41 2.07 -7.89
CA PHE A 6 -5.59 1.62 -6.51
C PHE A 6 -6.85 2.23 -5.91
N THR A 7 -7.56 1.45 -5.10
CA THR A 7 -8.70 1.94 -4.33
C THR A 7 -8.25 2.75 -3.11
N GLU A 8 -9.11 3.63 -2.61
CA GLU A 8 -8.82 4.39 -1.38
C GLU A 8 -8.61 3.44 -0.18
N GLU A 9 -9.32 2.32 -0.13
CA GLU A 9 -9.15 1.30 0.90
C GLU A 9 -7.78 0.64 0.86
N GLN A 10 -7.22 0.38 -0.33
CA GLN A 10 -5.87 -0.17 -0.48
C GLN A 10 -4.82 0.82 0.03
N ILE A 11 -4.98 2.11 -0.27
CA ILE A 11 -4.07 3.18 0.18
C ILE A 11 -4.16 3.34 1.70
N ALA A 12 -5.37 3.44 2.25
CA ALA A 12 -5.59 3.58 3.69
C ALA A 12 -5.06 2.36 4.47
N TYR A 13 -5.24 1.15 3.94
CA TYR A 13 -4.66 -0.06 4.51
C TYR A 13 -3.13 0.03 4.57
N ALA A 14 -2.49 0.38 3.45
CA ALA A 14 -1.03 0.45 3.35
C ALA A 14 -0.43 1.42 4.39
N LEU A 15 -1.00 2.63 4.49
CA LEU A 15 -0.57 3.65 5.43
C LEU A 15 -0.76 3.20 6.89
N LYS A 16 -1.93 2.66 7.23
CA LYS A 16 -2.21 2.17 8.60
C LYS A 16 -1.26 1.06 9.03
N GLN A 17 -0.88 0.15 8.14
CA GLN A 17 0.08 -0.91 8.47
C GLN A 17 1.48 -0.34 8.76
N ALA A 18 1.94 0.65 7.99
CA ALA A 18 3.21 1.32 8.26
C ALA A 18 3.20 2.10 9.57
N GLU A 19 2.11 2.81 9.89
CA GLU A 19 1.93 3.47 11.18
C GLU A 19 1.98 2.50 12.37
N LEU A 20 1.49 1.28 12.18
CA LEU A 20 1.56 0.20 13.17
C LEU A 20 2.91 -0.52 13.20
N GLY A 21 3.89 -0.09 12.40
CA GLY A 21 5.25 -0.65 12.38
C GLY A 21 5.41 -1.91 11.54
N THR A 22 4.44 -2.24 10.69
CA THR A 22 4.59 -3.34 9.72
C THR A 22 5.67 -2.97 8.71
N LYS A 23 6.57 -3.90 8.38
CA LYS A 23 7.64 -3.65 7.41
C LYS A 23 7.04 -3.36 6.03
N VAL A 24 7.60 -2.35 5.36
CA VAL A 24 7.18 -1.95 4.01
C VAL A 24 7.22 -3.13 3.03
N GLU A 25 8.27 -3.95 3.07
CA GLU A 25 8.38 -5.18 2.27
C GLU A 25 7.16 -6.12 2.41
N GLU A 26 6.66 -6.30 3.63
CA GLU A 26 5.48 -7.16 3.90
C GLU A 26 4.20 -6.53 3.34
N ILE A 27 4.06 -5.21 3.47
CA ILE A 27 2.91 -4.47 2.94
C ILE A 27 2.91 -4.53 1.40
N CYS A 28 4.07 -4.28 0.77
CA CYS A 28 4.29 -4.38 -0.66
C CYS A 28 3.96 -5.77 -1.19
N ARG A 29 4.46 -6.82 -0.53
CA ARG A 29 4.18 -8.21 -0.89
C ARG A 29 2.70 -8.56 -0.80
N LYS A 30 1.99 -8.05 0.21
CA LYS A 30 0.56 -8.30 0.41
C LYS A 30 -0.32 -7.55 -0.60
N LEU A 31 0.06 -6.33 -0.96
CA LEU A 31 -0.64 -5.50 -1.93
C LEU A 31 -0.24 -5.79 -3.39
N GLY A 32 0.82 -6.56 -3.61
CA GLY A 32 1.30 -6.88 -4.96
C GLY A 32 1.93 -5.68 -5.67
N ILE A 33 2.56 -4.78 -4.92
CA ILE A 33 3.22 -3.57 -5.43
C ILE A 33 4.71 -3.61 -5.13
N SER A 34 5.50 -2.84 -5.88
CA SER A 34 6.91 -2.63 -5.56
C SER A 34 7.08 -1.64 -4.42
N GLU A 35 8.20 -1.69 -3.71
CA GLU A 35 8.55 -0.67 -2.70
C GLU A 35 8.63 0.74 -3.31
N ALA A 36 9.03 0.86 -4.58
CA ALA A 36 9.02 2.14 -5.29
C ALA A 36 7.60 2.72 -5.53
N THR A 37 6.57 1.88 -5.41
CA THR A 37 5.15 2.30 -5.54
C THR A 37 4.54 2.64 -4.19
N PHE A 38 5.05 2.05 -3.10
CA PHE A 38 4.59 2.26 -1.74
C PHE A 38 5.06 3.62 -1.22
#